data_AF-A0A183D844-F1
#
_entry.id   AF-A0A183D844-F1
#
_cell.length_a   1.000
_cell.length_b   1.000
_cell.length_c   1.000
_cell.angle_alpha   90.00
_cell.angle_beta   90.00
_cell.angle_gamma   90.00
#
_symmetry.space_group_name_H-M   'P 1'
#
loop_
_entity.id
_entity.type
_entity.pdbx_description
1 polymer ?
#
loop_
_entity_poly.entity_id
_entity_poly.type
_entity_poly.pdbx_seq_one_letter_code
_entity_poly.pdbx_strand_id
1 'polypeptide(L)' 'MRNVTSIEIGTRVDVRGRRGTVRYVGPVNGYQGEWIGIDWDDPETGKHDGSVNGKQYFKARSVTRI' A
#
# COMPACT_ATOMS: atom_id res chain seq x y z
N MET A 1 -14.75 21.72 -11.91
CA MET A 1 -13.31 21.37 -11.97
C MET A 1 -13.07 20.36 -10.86
N ARG A 2 -12.77 19.09 -11.16
CA ARG A 2 -12.51 18.10 -10.10
C ARG A 2 -11.02 18.15 -9.75
N ASN A 3 -10.68 18.76 -8.63
CA ASN A 3 -9.39 18.50 -7.97
C ASN A 3 -9.50 17.13 -7.32
N VAL A 4 -9.16 16.07 -8.07
CA VAL A 4 -9.07 14.72 -7.50
C VAL A 4 -7.64 14.52 -7.02
N THR A 5 -7.33 15.01 -5.82
CA THR A 5 -6.09 14.69 -5.09
C THR A 5 -6.28 13.55 -4.10
N SER A 6 -7.42 12.85 -4.16
CA SER A 6 -7.68 11.66 -3.34
C SER A 6 -7.08 10.44 -4.02
N ILE A 7 -6.10 9.82 -3.38
CA ILE A 7 -5.61 8.50 -3.81
C ILE A 7 -6.64 7.47 -3.36
N GLU A 8 -7.23 6.76 -4.32
CA GLU A 8 -8.28 5.77 -4.04
C GLU A 8 -7.73 4.34 -4.10
N ILE A 9 -8.35 3.44 -3.35
CA ILE A 9 -8.08 2.00 -3.47
C ILE A 9 -8.35 1.55 -4.91
N GLY A 10 -7.42 0.76 -5.47
CA GLY A 10 -7.43 0.34 -6.87
C GLY A 10 -6.63 1.25 -7.80
N THR A 11 -6.25 2.45 -7.34
CA THR A 11 -5.41 3.36 -8.13
C THR A 11 -4.06 2.74 -8.45
N ARG A 12 -3.65 2.88 -9.72
CA ARG A 12 -2.32 2.51 -10.20
C ARG A 12 -1.34 3.65 -9.95
N VAL A 13 -0.22 3.33 -9.34
CA VAL A 13 0.81 4.30 -8.96
C VAL A 13 2.16 3.90 -9.52
N ASP A 14 2.98 4.92 -9.83
CA ASP A 14 4.41 4.79 -10.10
C ASP A 14 5.14 5.63 -9.04
N VAL A 15 5.95 4.97 -8.22
CA VAL A 15 6.74 5.62 -7.18
C VAL A 15 8.21 5.33 -7.43
N ARG A 16 8.88 6.30 -8.07
CA ARG A 16 10.30 6.23 -8.43
C ARG A 16 10.61 5.02 -9.31
N GLY A 17 9.79 4.76 -10.32
CA GLY A 17 9.97 3.66 -11.28
C GLY A 17 9.42 2.32 -10.80
N ARG A 18 8.83 2.25 -9.60
CA ARG A 18 8.20 1.04 -9.07
C ARG A 18 6.69 1.19 -9.19
N ARG A 19 6.06 0.23 -9.85
CA ARG A 19 4.62 0.26 -10.13
C ARG A 19 3.85 -0.63 -9.17
N GLY A 20 2.68 -0.16 -8.75
CA GLY A 20 1.83 -0.91 -7.83
C GLY A 20 0.38 -0.43 -7.83
N THR A 21 -0.45 -1.17 -7.10
CA THR A 21 -1.87 -0.85 -6.89
C THR A 21 -2.07 -0.45 -5.43
N VAL A 22 -2.76 0.66 -5.21
CA VAL A 22 -3.20 1.05 -3.86
C VAL A 22 -4.23 0.04 -3.36
N ARG A 23 -3.97 -0.57 -2.20
CA ARG A 23 -4.86 -1.55 -1.55
C ARG A 23 -5.41 -1.07 -0.22
N TYR A 24 -4.81 -0.04 0.34
CA TYR A 24 -5.23 0.52 1.61
C TYR A 24 -4.99 2.03 1.63
N VAL A 25 -5.96 2.77 2.17
CA VAL A 25 -5.85 4.19 2.49
C VAL A 25 -6.53 4.37 3.84
N GLY A 26 -5.78 4.80 4.86
CA GLY A 26 -6.34 4.99 6.19
C GLY A 26 -5.33 4.93 7.34
N PRO A 27 -5.81 4.94 8.59
CA PRO A 27 -4.95 4.95 9.78
C PRO A 27 -4.36 3.56 10.10
N VAL A 28 -3.08 3.51 10.44
CA VAL A 28 -2.40 2.30 10.92
C VAL A 28 -2.24 2.37 12.43
N ASN A 29 -2.65 1.31 13.13
CA ASN A 29 -2.57 1.23 14.58
C ASN A 29 -1.12 1.41 15.06
N GLY A 30 -0.91 2.34 15.99
CA GLY A 30 0.41 2.69 16.51
C GLY A 30 1.18 3.74 15.70
N TYR A 31 0.61 4.26 14.60
CA TYR A 31 1.22 5.30 13.78
C TYR A 31 0.26 6.48 13.61
N GLN A 32 0.82 7.69 13.57
CA GLN A 32 0.05 8.90 13.30
C GLN A 32 -0.16 9.09 11.79
N GLY A 33 -1.24 9.77 11.43
CA GLY A 33 -1.57 10.15 10.05
C GLY A 33 -2.25 9.06 9.22
N GLU A 34 -2.48 9.38 7.95
CA GLU A 34 -3.03 8.47 6.95
C GLU A 34 -1.90 7.75 6.20
N TRP A 35 -2.09 6.45 5.98
CA TRP A 35 -1.13 5.58 5.34
C TRP A 35 -1.70 5.00 4.06
N ILE A 36 -0.82 4.82 3.08
CA ILE A 36 -1.15 4.20 1.80
C ILE A 36 -0.43 2.85 1.70
N GLY A 37 -1.21 1.79 1.70
CA GLY A 37 -0.71 0.44 1.44
C GLY A 37 -0.69 0.18 -0.06
N ILE A 38 0.50 -0.13 -0.60
CA ILE A 38 0.70 -0.41 -2.02
C ILE A 38 1.10 -1.88 -2.19
N ASP A 39 0.38 -2.55 -3.06
CA ASP A 39 0.68 -3.90 -3.56
C ASP A 39 1.45 -3.76 -4.86
N TRP A 40 2.77 -3.91 -4.76
CA TRP A 40 3.70 -3.74 -5.88
C TRP A 40 3.58 -4.88 -6.89
N ASP A 41 3.80 -4.56 -8.15
CA ASP A 41 3.76 -5.57 -9.21
C ASP A 41 5.01 -6.45 -9.23
N ASP A 42 6.16 -5.84 -8.91
CA ASP A 42 7.41 -6.55 -8.75
C ASP A 42 7.43 -7.24 -7.38
N PRO A 43 7.54 -8.58 -7.32
CA PRO A 43 7.55 -9.33 -6.07
C PRO A 43 8.79 -9.12 -5.20
N GLU A 44 9.90 -8.66 -5.78
CA GLU A 44 11.08 -8.26 -5.02
C GLU A 44 10.89 -6.89 -4.36
N THR A 45 9.87 -6.14 -4.80
CA THR A 45 9.49 -4.86 -4.25
C THR A 45 8.38 -5.00 -3.21
N GLY A 46 8.63 -4.48 -2.01
CA GLY A 46 7.68 -4.52 -0.89
C GLY A 46 8.42 -4.94 0.36
N LYS A 47 8.02 -4.39 1.50
CA LYS A 47 8.64 -4.71 2.80
C LYS A 47 7.75 -5.56 3.69
N HIS A 48 6.44 -5.59 3.40
CA HIS A 48 5.41 -6.09 4.29
C HIS A 48 4.31 -6.79 3.49
N ASP A 49 3.65 -7.75 4.10
CA ASP A 49 2.51 -8.50 3.55
C ASP A 49 1.16 -7.75 3.65
N GLY A 50 1.22 -6.50 4.12
CA GLY A 50 0.07 -5.65 4.40
C GLY A 50 -0.50 -5.82 5.82
N SER A 51 0.25 -6.45 6.73
CA SER A 51 -0.02 -6.48 8.16
C SER A 51 1.00 -5.66 8.97
N VAL A 52 0.57 -5.17 10.14
CA VAL A 52 1.44 -4.52 11.13
C VAL A 52 1.00 -4.97 12.52
N ASN A 53 1.94 -5.45 13.34
CA ASN A 53 1.72 -5.90 14.72
C ASN A 53 0.54 -6.89 14.88
N GLY A 54 0.44 -7.87 13.97
CA GLY A 54 -0.62 -8.89 14.00
C GLY A 54 -1.99 -8.43 13.47
N LYS A 55 -2.15 -7.16 13.06
CA LYS A 55 -3.37 -6.68 12.40
C LYS A 55 -3.16 -6.60 10.88
N GLN A 56 -4.04 -7.28 10.13
CA GLN A 56 -4.05 -7.22 8.67
C GLN A 56 -4.84 -5.99 8.18
N TYR A 57 -4.26 -5.21 7.25
CA TYR A 57 -4.92 -4.08 6.59
C TYR A 57 -5.32 -4.41 5.15
N PHE A 58 -4.44 -5.10 4.42
CA PHE A 58 -4.70 -5.68 3.11
C PHE A 58 -3.78 -6.87 2.91
N LYS A 59 -4.09 -7.78 1.98
CA LYS A 59 -3.20 -8.91 1.63
C LYS A 59 -2.36 -8.52 0.41
N ALA A 60 -1.05 -8.38 0.57
CA ALA A 60 -0.15 -8.17 -0.56
C ALA A 60 -0.04 -9.45 -1.42
N ARG A 61 0.16 -9.30 -2.73
CA ARG A 61 0.39 -10.44 -3.64
C ARG A 61 1.77 -11.05 -3.46
N SER A 62 2.73 -10.23 -3.02
CA SER A 62 4.13 -10.59 -2.89
C SER A 62 4.49 -10.68 -1.41
N VAL A 63 4.74 -11.90 -0.94
CA VAL A 63 5.19 -12.16 0.43
C VAL A 63 6.71 -12.05 0.40
N THR A 64 7.26 -10.93 0.87
CA THR A 64 8.70 -10.89 1.16
C THR A 64 8.93 -11.86 2.32
N ARG A 65 9.47 -13.05 2.01
CA ARG A 65 10.04 -13.95 3.01
C ARG A 65 11.24 -13.22 3.61
N ILE A 66 11.08 -12.67 4.81
CA ILE A 66 12.21 -12.43 5.73
C ILE A 66 12.36 -13.63 6.66
#